data_AF-A0A841L6W3-F1
#
_entry.id   AF-A0A841L6W3-F1
#
_cell.length_a   1.000
_cell.length_b   1.000
_cell.length_c   1.000
_cell.angle_alpha   90.00
_cell.angle_beta   90.00
_cell.angle_gamma   90.00
#
_symmetry.space_group_name_H-M   'P 1'
#
loop_
_entity.id
_entity.type
_entity.pdbx_description
1 polymer ?
#
loop_
_entity_poly.entity_id
_entity_poly.type
_entity_poly.pdbx_seq_one_letter_code
_entity_poly.pdbx_strand_id
1 'polypeptide(L)'
;MKARILGTTQHRLLDMLTCAADAGAPCPSNARLAEELGVNSLKDVTGPIKRLEARGLIKVQRGNRARIVEIVSTGKRTAEVTLHPARRVPA
;
A
#
# COMPACT_ATOMS: atom_id res chain seq x y z
N MET A 1 5.19 -11.56 25.21
CA MET A 1 4.61 -10.64 24.19
C MET A 1 3.34 -11.27 23.64
N LYS A 2 2.16 -10.64 23.79
CA LYS A 2 0.91 -11.17 23.22
C LYS A 2 0.88 -10.89 21.72
N ALA A 3 0.84 -11.94 20.89
CA ALA A 3 0.54 -11.81 19.47
C ALA A 3 -0.87 -11.22 19.33
N ARG A 4 -0.96 -9.94 18.97
CA ARG A 4 -2.25 -9.28 18.73
C ARG A 4 -2.70 -9.66 17.32
N ILE A 5 -3.76 -10.46 17.25
CA ILE A 5 -4.38 -10.89 15.98
C ILE A 5 -4.69 -9.66 15.12
N LEU A 6 -4.44 -9.74 13.81
CA LEU A 6 -4.82 -8.71 12.85
C LEU A 6 -6.34 -8.75 12.66
N GLY A 7 -6.98 -7.58 12.54
CA GLY A 7 -8.39 -7.54 12.17
C GLY A 7 -8.61 -7.97 10.71
N THR A 8 -9.83 -8.36 10.34
CA THR A 8 -10.20 -8.81 8.98
C THR A 8 -9.80 -7.81 7.89
N THR A 9 -10.00 -6.50 8.13
CA THR A 9 -9.56 -5.44 7.20
C THR A 9 -8.04 -5.37 7.05
N GLN A 10 -7.29 -5.61 8.14
CA GLN A 10 -5.83 -5.57 8.11
C GLN A 10 -5.26 -6.75 7.32
N HIS A 11 -5.86 -7.93 7.48
CA HIS A 11 -5.52 -9.11 6.68
C HIS A 11 -5.75 -8.84 5.19
N ARG A 12 -6.95 -8.41 4.81
CA ARG A 12 -7.26 -8.09 3.40
C ARG A 12 -6.32 -7.03 2.82
N LEU A 13 -6.01 -5.98 3.58
CA LEU A 13 -5.05 -4.97 3.12
C LEU A 13 -3.65 -5.54 2.90
N LEU A 14 -3.18 -6.37 3.82
CA LEU A 14 -1.88 -7.01 3.69
C LEU A 14 -1.86 -7.94 2.47
N ASP A 15 -2.91 -8.70 2.23
CA ASP A 15 -3.04 -9.60 1.08
C ASP A 15 -3.02 -8.81 -0.24
N MET A 16 -3.77 -7.71 -0.32
CA MET A 16 -3.78 -6.84 -1.49
C MET A 16 -2.41 -6.22 -1.78
N LEU A 17 -1.73 -5.72 -0.73
CA LEU A 17 -0.39 -5.15 -0.87
C LEU A 17 0.64 -6.21 -1.27
N THR A 18 0.50 -7.42 -0.73
CA THR A 18 1.35 -8.57 -1.08
C THR A 18 1.16 -8.96 -2.54
N CYS A 19 -0.08 -9.06 -3.00
CA CYS A 19 -0.39 -9.35 -4.40
C CYS A 19 0.20 -8.29 -5.35
N ALA A 20 0.07 -7.00 -5.02
CA ALA A 20 0.67 -5.93 -5.80
C ALA A 20 2.21 -6.00 -5.83
N ALA A 21 2.84 -6.32 -4.70
CA ALA A 21 4.28 -6.49 -4.62
C ALA A 21 4.77 -7.74 -5.38
N ASP A 22 4.02 -8.84 -5.32
CA ASP A 22 4.29 -10.07 -6.06
C ASP A 22 4.20 -9.86 -7.58
N ALA A 23 3.23 -9.08 -8.02
CA ALA A 23 3.04 -8.73 -9.43
C ALA A 23 4.01 -7.64 -9.93
N GLY A 24 4.81 -7.04 -9.04
CA GLY A 24 5.61 -5.86 -9.38
C GLY A 24 4.75 -4.66 -9.83
N ALA A 25 3.49 -4.61 -9.39
CA ALA A 25 2.57 -3.54 -9.74
C ALA A 25 2.77 -2.32 -8.82
N PRO A 26 2.39 -1.11 -9.27
CA PRO A 26 2.39 0.06 -8.39
C PRO A 26 1.50 -0.16 -7.17
N CYS A 27 1.84 0.49 -6.06
CA CYS A 27 0.99 0.43 -4.87
C CYS A 27 -0.40 1.01 -5.17
N PRO A 28 -1.49 0.29 -4.89
CA PRO A 28 -2.85 0.79 -5.12
C PRO A 28 -3.09 2.12 -4.40
N SER A 29 -3.98 2.97 -4.92
CA SER A 29 -4.37 4.22 -4.24
C SER A 29 -5.24 3.92 -3.01
N ASN A 30 -5.33 4.84 -2.05
CA ASN A 30 -6.25 4.67 -0.92
C ASN A 30 -7.72 4.58 -1.37
N ALA A 31 -8.10 5.26 -2.45
CA ALA A 31 -9.45 5.18 -3.01
C ALA A 31 -9.73 3.79 -3.55
N ARG A 32 -8.79 3.20 -4.30
CA ARG A 32 -8.92 1.84 -4.82
C ARG A 32 -8.97 0.80 -3.70
N LEU A 33 -8.14 0.96 -2.67
CA LEU A 33 -8.20 0.10 -1.49
C LEU A 33 -9.53 0.23 -0.74
N ALA A 34 -10.10 1.44 -0.66
CA ALA A 34 -11.39 1.66 0.01
C ALA A 34 -12.53 0.98 -0.74
N GLU A 35 -12.56 1.10 -2.06
CA GLU A 35 -13.51 0.45 -2.95
C GLU A 35 -13.47 -1.09 -2.80
N GLU A 36 -12.27 -1.68 -2.89
CA GLU A 36 -12.07 -3.13 -2.74
C GLU A 36 -12.40 -3.65 -1.34
N LEU A 37 -12.21 -2.82 -0.31
CA LEU A 37 -12.60 -3.15 1.06
C LEU A 37 -14.09 -2.91 1.35
N GLY A 38 -14.82 -2.27 0.44
CA GLY A 38 -16.22 -1.86 0.65
C GLY A 38 -16.39 -0.83 1.76
N VAL A 39 -15.41 0.05 1.97
CA VAL A 39 -15.46 1.11 2.99
C VAL A 39 -15.62 2.48 2.36
N ASN A 40 -16.38 3.34 3.03
CA ASN A 40 -16.74 4.66 2.51
C ASN A 40 -15.74 5.77 2.88
N SER A 41 -14.78 5.49 3.77
CA SER A 41 -13.83 6.49 4.27
C SER A 41 -12.38 6.08 4.06
N LEU A 42 -11.57 7.01 3.53
CA LEU A 42 -10.13 6.82 3.39
C LEU A 42 -9.42 6.66 4.75
N LYS A 43 -10.04 7.13 5.85
CA LYS A 43 -9.53 6.92 7.21
C LYS A 43 -9.55 5.43 7.60
N ASP A 44 -10.54 4.69 7.09
CA ASP A 44 -10.68 3.26 7.33
C ASP A 44 -9.63 2.43 6.59
N VAL A 45 -8.91 3.04 5.64
CA VAL A 45 -7.76 2.44 4.95
C VAL A 45 -6.43 2.89 5.57
N THR A 46 -6.26 4.20 5.76
CA THR A 46 -5.00 4.78 6.26
C THR A 46 -4.67 4.35 7.68
N GLY A 47 -5.67 4.22 8.56
CA GLY A 47 -5.50 3.72 9.92
C GLY A 47 -4.91 2.31 9.98
N PRO A 48 -5.54 1.31 9.33
CA PRO A 48 -4.98 -0.03 9.19
C PRO A 48 -3.58 -0.07 8.59
N ILE A 49 -3.28 0.69 7.53
CA ILE A 49 -1.94 0.73 6.92
C ILE A 49 -0.89 1.18 7.93
N LYS A 50 -1.15 2.29 8.66
CA LYS A 50 -0.25 2.75 9.72
C LYS A 50 -0.05 1.69 10.80
N ARG A 51 -1.10 0.93 11.13
CA ARG A 51 -1.00 -0.19 12.10
C ARG A 51 -0.19 -1.36 11.56
N LEU A 52 -0.25 -1.68 10.26
CA LEU A 52 0.59 -2.70 9.64
C LEU A 52 2.06 -2.27 9.64
N GLU A 53 2.33 -1.01 9.32
CA GLU A 53 3.66 -0.39 9.36
C GLU A 53 4.23 -0.40 10.79
N ALA A 54 3.46 0.07 11.77
CA ALA A 54 3.87 0.07 13.19
C ALA A 54 4.08 -1.34 13.77
N ARG A 55 3.46 -2.37 13.18
CA ARG A 55 3.67 -3.78 13.54
C ARG A 55 4.86 -4.41 12.81
N GLY A 56 5.54 -3.68 11.94
CA GLY A 56 6.67 -4.19 11.16
C GLY A 56 6.30 -5.22 10.10
N LEU A 57 5.03 -5.26 9.67
CA LEU A 57 4.58 -6.18 8.61
C LEU A 57 4.85 -5.61 7.22
N ILE A 58 4.83 -4.28 7.11
CA ILE A 58 5.17 -3.54 5.90
C ILE A 58 6.09 -2.38 6.24
N LYS A 59 6.85 -1.91 5.24
CA LYS A 59 7.51 -0.60 5.27
C LYS A 59 6.94 0.26 4.16
N VAL A 60 6.62 1.52 4.47
CA VAL A 60 6.09 2.44 3.46
C VAL A 60 7.11 3.54 3.18
N GLN A 61 7.64 3.55 1.97
CA GLN A 61 8.41 4.68 1.45
C GLN A 61 7.45 5.62 0.74
N ARG A 62 7.37 6.87 1.22
CA ARG A 62 6.51 7.91 0.66
C ARG A 62 7.38 8.83 -0.19
N GLY A 63 7.21 8.79 -1.52
CA GLY A 63 7.80 9.75 -2.44
C GLY A 63 6.83 10.90 -2.76
N ASN A 64 7.28 11.87 -3.55
CA ASN A 64 6.49 13.08 -3.88
C ASN A 64 5.14 12.78 -4.56
N ARG A 65 4.99 11.63 -5.24
CA ARG A 65 3.77 11.29 -6.00
C ARG A 65 3.37 9.81 -5.96
N ALA A 66 4.14 8.97 -5.28
CA ALA A 66 3.91 7.54 -5.20
C ALA A 66 4.32 7.02 -3.83
N ARG A 67 3.72 5.90 -3.43
CA ARG A 67 4.15 5.13 -2.27
C ARG A 67 4.69 3.79 -2.76
N ILE A 68 5.83 3.39 -2.21
CA ILE A 68 6.39 2.06 -2.38
C ILE A 68 6.18 1.34 -1.06
N VAL A 69 5.56 0.16 -1.12
CA VAL A 69 5.32 -0.68 0.04
C VAL A 69 6.16 -1.93 -0.09
N GLU A 70 7.02 -2.17 0.90
CA GLU A 70 7.78 -3.42 1.06
C GLU A 70 7.04 -4.33 2.04
N ILE A 71 6.83 -5.59 1.67
CA ILE A 71 6.32 -6.63 2.55
C ILE A 71 7.49 -7.22 3.31
N VAL A 72 7.54 -7.01 4.63
CA VAL A 72 8.73 -7.32 5.42
C VAL A 72 9.04 -8.82 5.45
N SER A 73 8.02 -9.68 5.48
CA SER A 73 8.21 -11.12 5.51
C SER A 73 8.80 -11.70 4.22
N THR A 74 8.60 -11.05 3.07
CA THR A 74 9.07 -11.54 1.76
C THR A 74 10.18 -10.69 1.16
N GLY A 75 10.39 -9.47 1.65
CA GLY A 75 11.30 -8.46 1.08
C GLY A 75 10.82 -7.89 -0.27
N LYS A 76 9.68 -8.32 -0.79
CA LYS A 76 9.12 -7.86 -2.06
C LYS A 76 8.50 -6.47 -1.92
N ARG A 77 8.52 -5.70 -3.00
CA ARG A 77 8.08 -4.29 -3.00
C ARG A 77 7.18 -4.02 -4.19
N THR A 78 6.17 -3.17 -3.98
CA THR A 78 5.39 -2.60 -5.09
C THR A 78 6.27 -1.73 -5.97
N ALA A 79 5.96 -1.63 -7.26
CA ALA A 79 6.71 -0.77 -8.17
C ALA A 79 6.55 0.72 -7.82
N GLU A 80 7.56 1.50 -8.21
CA GLU A 80 7.47 2.94 -8.24
C GLU A 80 6.55 3.36 -9.40
N VAL A 81 5.67 4.34 -9.18
CA VAL A 81 4.99 5.00 -10.29
C VAL A 81 5.99 5.99 -10.89
N THR A 82 6.76 5.56 -11.88
CA THR A 82 7.54 6.49 -12.71
C THR A 82 6.56 7.27 -13.57
N LEU A 83 6.11 8.43 -13.07
CA LEU A 83 5.52 9.43 -13.95
C LEU A 83 6.64 9.85 -14.90
N HIS A 84 6.58 9.39 -16.15
CA HIS A 84 7.35 10.03 -17.20
C HIS A 84 6.99 11.52 -17.14
N PRO A 85 7.97 12.44 -16.99
CA PRO A 85 7.64 13.85 -17.09
C PRO A 85 6.91 14.01 -18.41
N ALA A 86 5.70 14.57 -18.36
CA ALA A 86 4.94 14.90 -19.56
C ALA A 86 5.94 15.57 -20.51
N ARG A 87 6.17 14.94 -21.66
CA ARG A 87 6.98 15.51 -22.73
C ARG A 87 6.43 16.92 -22.91
N ARG A 88 7.20 17.96 -22.53
CA ARG A 88 6.77 19.35 -22.75
C ARG A 88 6.57 19.44 -24.26
N VAL A 89 5.32 19.47 -24.70
CA VAL A 89 5.01 19.89 -26.06
C VAL A 89 5.34 21.37 -26.07
N PRO A 90 6.35 21.83 -26.82
CA PRO A 90 6.61 23.26 -26.93
C PRO A 90 5.38 23.92 -27.56
N ALA A 91 5.03 25.09 -27.03
CA ALA A 91 3.97 25.95 -27.55
C ALA A 91 4.29 26.44 -28.96
#